data_AF-A0A2S2RAX8-F1
#
_entry.id   AF-A0A2S2RAX8-F1
#
_cell.length_a   1.000
_cell.length_b   1.000
_cell.length_c   1.000
_cell.angle_alpha   90.00
_cell.angle_beta   90.00
_cell.angle_gamma   90.00
#
_symmetry.space_group_name_H-M   'P 1'
#
loop_
_entity.id
_entity.type
_entity.pdbx_description
1 polymer ?
#
loop_
_entity_poly.entity_id
_entity_poly.type
_entity_poly.pdbx_seq_one_letter_code
_entity_poly.pdbx_strand_id
1 'polypeptide(L)'
;MTVQPKLHQTAIGRAWAQRVISNECNPIGIKSQVIMIYEYAGMKASQIMYKYLSTGPLVLVLNNVMDDARRSKAAYEGVRQQRGEEAFPYTRLMGAGDELNHSKFPDLYYCAISYYKSIGAIGGRDGKFVKSSLETRTEASVLDKYCKIAATGSGISESHLNTWMANAAEVGGHVDEEDLKKVRRKLKRKHEDSEDE
;
A
#
# COMPACT_ATOMS: atom_id res chain seq x y z
N MET A 1 36.27 3.20 28.99
CA MET A 1 35.81 1.80 28.87
C MET A 1 34.79 1.75 27.76
N THR A 2 35.17 1.24 26.58
CA THR A 2 34.31 1.27 25.39
C THR A 2 33.89 -0.16 25.07
N VAL A 3 32.65 -0.51 25.40
CA VAL A 3 32.07 -1.81 25.08
C VAL A 3 31.57 -1.76 23.64
N GLN A 4 32.31 -2.39 22.72
CA GLN A 4 31.81 -2.64 21.37
C GLN A 4 30.74 -3.75 21.42
N PRO A 5 29.60 -3.60 20.74
CA PRO A 5 28.62 -4.67 20.64
C PRO A 5 29.18 -5.78 19.74
N LYS A 6 29.41 -6.96 20.32
CA LYS A 6 29.75 -8.19 19.58
C LYS A 6 28.58 -8.53 18.65
N LEU A 7 28.79 -8.34 17.35
CA LEU A 7 27.99 -8.96 16.29
C LEU A 7 28.05 -10.48 16.47
N HIS A 8 27.09 -11.05 17.20
CA HIS A 8 26.74 -12.46 17.08
C HIS A 8 26.00 -12.68 15.75
N GLN A 9 26.73 -12.49 14.64
CA GLN A 9 26.49 -13.27 13.43
C GLN A 9 26.81 -14.71 13.80
N THR A 10 25.77 -15.47 14.13
CA THR A 10 25.82 -16.85 14.62
C THR A 10 26.67 -17.70 13.69
N ALA A 11 27.44 -18.64 14.27
CA ALA A 11 28.23 -19.63 13.53
C ALA A 11 27.40 -20.37 12.45
N ILE A 12 26.07 -20.42 12.64
CA ILE A 12 25.07 -20.92 11.70
C ILE A 12 25.08 -20.13 10.38
N GLY A 13 25.18 -18.80 10.41
CA GLY A 13 25.24 -17.97 9.20
C GLY A 13 26.51 -18.19 8.38
N ARG A 14 27.65 -18.42 9.05
CA ARG A 14 28.93 -18.73 8.36
C ARG A 14 28.94 -20.14 7.77
N ALA A 15 28.41 -21.12 8.51
CA ALA A 15 28.29 -22.50 8.03
C ALA A 15 27.32 -22.64 6.85
N TRP A 16 26.22 -21.86 6.85
CA TRP A 16 25.28 -21.82 5.73
C TRP A 16 25.93 -21.20 4.48
N ALA A 17 26.63 -20.06 4.63
CA ALA A 17 27.37 -19.44 3.53
C ALA A 17 28.45 -20.36 2.94
N GLN A 18 29.19 -21.10 3.78
CA GLN A 18 30.20 -22.07 3.30
C GLN A 18 29.59 -23.26 2.54
N ARG A 19 28.40 -23.74 2.95
CA ARG A 19 27.67 -24.81 2.22
C ARG A 19 27.09 -24.35 0.88
N VAL A 20 26.65 -23.09 0.79
CA VAL A 20 26.18 -22.51 -0.48
C VAL A 20 27.35 -22.36 -1.47
N ILE A 21 28.57 -22.11 -0.98
CA ILE A 21 29.77 -21.98 -1.80
C ILE A 21 30.33 -23.35 -2.23
N SER A 22 30.10 -24.42 -1.47
CA SER A 22 30.71 -25.75 -1.72
C SER A 22 30.05 -26.60 -2.83
N ASN A 23 29.20 -26.01 -3.69
CA ASN A 23 28.68 -26.63 -4.93
C ASN A 23 27.88 -27.95 -4.79
N GLU A 24 27.52 -28.39 -3.59
CA GLU A 24 26.68 -29.60 -3.39
C GLU A 24 25.17 -29.33 -3.60
N CYS A 25 24.78 -28.08 -3.81
CA CYS A 25 23.41 -27.68 -4.09
C CYS A 25 23.40 -26.95 -5.42
N ASN A 26 22.54 -27.38 -6.34
CA ASN A 26 22.37 -26.79 -7.66
C ASN A 26 22.34 -25.25 -7.55
N PRO A 27 23.42 -24.54 -7.97
CA PRO A 27 23.61 -23.12 -7.64
C PRO A 27 22.54 -22.22 -8.26
N ILE A 28 21.90 -22.70 -9.33
CA ILE A 28 20.73 -22.08 -9.95
C ILE A 28 19.55 -22.07 -8.97
N GLY A 29 19.31 -23.17 -8.27
CA GLY A 29 18.20 -23.31 -7.31
C GLY A 29 18.35 -22.43 -6.08
N ILE A 30 19.54 -22.35 -5.48
CA ILE A 30 19.79 -21.48 -4.32
C ILE A 30 19.69 -20.01 -4.74
N LYS A 31 20.29 -19.62 -5.87
CA LYS A 31 20.22 -18.24 -6.36
C LYS A 31 18.77 -17.83 -6.61
N SER A 32 17.96 -18.68 -7.23
CA SER A 32 16.53 -18.41 -7.44
C SER A 32 15.75 -18.28 -6.14
N GLN A 33 16.03 -19.10 -5.12
CA GLN A 33 15.40 -18.96 -3.80
C GLN A 33 15.79 -17.66 -3.10
N VAL A 34 17.06 -17.27 -3.17
CA VAL A 34 17.55 -16.00 -2.62
C VAL A 34 16.85 -14.82 -3.30
N ILE A 35 16.75 -14.82 -4.63
CA ILE A 35 16.04 -13.81 -5.42
C ILE A 35 14.58 -13.69 -4.94
N MET A 36 13.85 -14.80 -4.85
CA MET A 36 12.45 -14.81 -4.39
C MET A 36 12.27 -14.26 -2.97
N ILE A 37 13.19 -14.57 -2.05
CA ILE A 37 13.11 -14.10 -0.65
C ILE A 37 13.31 -12.59 -0.55
N TYR A 38 14.22 -12.06 -1.36
CA TYR A 38 14.67 -10.67 -1.30
C TYR A 38 13.86 -9.72 -2.19
N GLU A 39 13.05 -10.25 -3.09
CA GLU A 39 12.15 -9.47 -3.93
C GLU A 39 11.21 -8.61 -3.07
N TYR A 40 11.27 -7.28 -3.25
CA TYR A 40 10.53 -6.28 -2.48
C TYR A 40 10.74 -6.32 -0.96
N ALA A 41 11.84 -6.93 -0.49
CA ALA A 41 12.22 -6.90 0.91
C ALA A 41 12.34 -5.44 1.40
N GLY A 42 11.61 -5.08 2.45
CA GLY A 42 11.54 -3.70 2.96
C GLY A 42 10.65 -2.74 2.16
N MET A 43 9.98 -3.20 1.10
CA MET A 43 9.10 -2.38 0.24
C MET A 43 7.62 -2.78 0.30
N LYS A 44 7.28 -3.80 1.10
CA LYS A 44 5.90 -4.35 1.20
C LYS A 44 4.83 -3.28 1.46
N ALA A 45 5.10 -2.32 2.35
CA ALA A 45 4.15 -1.25 2.65
C ALA A 45 3.88 -0.35 1.43
N SER A 46 4.92 0.00 0.69
CA SER A 46 4.82 0.81 -0.54
C SER A 46 4.07 0.06 -1.63
N GLN A 47 4.31 -1.25 -1.78
CA GLN A 47 3.55 -2.09 -2.71
C GLN A 47 2.06 -2.17 -2.34
N ILE A 48 1.75 -2.33 -1.06
CA ILE A 48 0.38 -2.36 -0.56
C ILE A 48 -0.34 -1.05 -0.88
N MET A 49 0.30 0.09 -0.62
CA MET A 49 -0.28 1.40 -0.96
C MET A 49 -0.46 1.56 -2.47
N TYR A 50 0.55 1.22 -3.28
CA TYR A 50 0.47 1.33 -4.73
C TYR A 50 -0.65 0.45 -5.32
N LYS A 51 -0.75 -0.81 -4.85
CA LYS A 51 -1.84 -1.73 -5.24
C LYS A 51 -3.20 -1.23 -4.77
N TYR A 52 -3.28 -0.61 -3.59
CA TYR A 52 -4.52 -0.01 -3.09
C TYR A 52 -5.00 1.13 -4.00
N LEU A 53 -4.11 1.96 -4.54
CA LEU A 53 -4.50 3.03 -5.48
C LEU A 53 -5.16 2.47 -6.74
N SER A 54 -4.69 1.31 -7.23
CA SER A 54 -5.28 0.65 -8.40
C SER A 54 -6.75 0.25 -8.21
N THR A 55 -7.23 0.11 -6.97
CA THR A 55 -8.65 -0.19 -6.69
C THR A 55 -9.55 1.04 -6.76
N GLY A 56 -9.01 2.22 -7.08
CA GLY A 56 -9.76 3.48 -7.14
C GLY A 56 -10.53 3.79 -5.85
N PRO A 57 -9.91 3.76 -4.65
CA PRO A 57 -10.67 3.75 -3.41
C PRO A 57 -11.35 5.09 -3.12
N LEU A 58 -12.55 5.05 -2.54
CA LEU A 58 -13.36 6.25 -2.26
C LEU A 58 -12.66 7.27 -1.37
N VAL A 59 -11.75 6.84 -0.49
CA VAL A 59 -10.98 7.74 0.39
C VAL A 59 -10.18 8.82 -0.36
N LEU A 60 -9.98 8.67 -1.68
CA LEU A 60 -9.33 9.67 -2.51
C LEU A 60 -10.12 10.99 -2.61
N VAL A 61 -11.37 11.05 -2.16
CA VAL A 61 -12.08 12.35 -2.00
C VAL A 61 -11.50 13.21 -0.86
N LEU A 62 -10.74 12.61 0.06
CA LEU A 62 -10.10 13.31 1.15
C LEU A 62 -8.80 13.91 0.67
N ASN A 63 -8.68 15.24 0.70
CA ASN A 63 -7.53 15.97 0.17
C ASN A 63 -6.18 15.43 0.69
N ASN A 64 -6.05 15.20 2.01
CA ASN A 64 -4.81 14.70 2.60
C ASN A 64 -4.44 13.29 2.10
N VAL A 65 -5.43 12.43 1.87
CA VAL A 65 -5.23 11.08 1.32
C VAL A 65 -4.84 11.17 -0.15
N MET A 66 -5.48 12.07 -0.90
CA MET A 66 -5.16 12.31 -2.30
C MET A 66 -3.74 12.87 -2.49
N ASP A 67 -3.31 13.79 -1.63
CA ASP A 67 -1.95 14.33 -1.67
C ASP A 67 -0.90 13.25 -1.35
N ASP A 68 -1.19 12.38 -0.38
CA ASP A 68 -0.36 11.19 -0.13
C ASP A 68 -0.37 10.22 -1.32
N ALA A 69 -1.51 10.03 -1.99
CA ALA A 69 -1.63 9.18 -3.17
C ALA A 69 -0.77 9.67 -4.33
N ARG A 70 -0.86 10.97 -4.66
CA ARG A 70 -0.03 11.61 -5.69
C ARG A 70 1.45 11.45 -5.39
N ARG A 71 1.86 11.81 -4.17
CA ARG A 71 3.28 11.76 -3.77
C ARG A 71 3.80 10.32 -3.70
N SER A 72 3.01 9.38 -3.18
CA SER A 72 3.38 7.97 -3.10
C SER A 72 3.50 7.36 -4.49
N LYS A 73 2.57 7.65 -5.40
CA LYS A 73 2.63 7.18 -6.80
C LYS A 73 3.84 7.73 -7.52
N ALA A 74 4.05 9.05 -7.46
CA ALA A 74 5.19 9.71 -8.09
C ALA A 74 6.53 9.18 -7.55
N ALA A 75 6.63 8.95 -6.23
CA ALA A 75 7.83 8.34 -5.64
C ALA A 75 8.04 6.91 -6.15
N TYR A 76 6.98 6.07 -6.14
CA TYR A 76 7.07 4.69 -6.59
C TYR A 76 7.48 4.57 -8.05
N GLU A 77 6.83 5.32 -8.93
CA GLU A 77 7.11 5.34 -10.38
C GLU A 77 8.46 5.98 -10.69
N GLY A 78 8.83 7.06 -10.00
CA GLY A 78 10.13 7.71 -10.16
C GLY A 78 11.28 6.78 -9.79
N VAL A 79 11.17 6.05 -8.68
CA VAL A 79 12.20 5.07 -8.28
C VAL A 79 12.24 3.88 -9.24
N ARG A 80 11.08 3.39 -9.68
CA ARG A 80 10.98 2.31 -10.67
C ARG A 80 11.65 2.70 -11.99
N GLN A 81 11.38 3.91 -12.48
CA GLN A 81 11.99 4.45 -13.70
C GLN A 81 13.50 4.63 -13.56
N GLN A 82 13.98 5.15 -12.42
CA GLN A 82 15.41 5.37 -12.19
C GLN A 82 16.21 4.06 -12.06
N ARG A 83 15.60 3.02 -11.49
CA ARG A 83 16.28 1.74 -11.22
C ARG A 83 16.10 0.73 -12.35
N GLY A 84 15.04 0.86 -13.15
CA GLY A 84 14.63 -0.15 -14.11
C GLY A 84 13.90 -1.31 -13.45
N GLU A 85 13.13 -2.04 -14.26
CA GLU A 85 12.22 -3.10 -13.79
C GLU A 85 12.93 -4.22 -13.01
N GLU A 86 14.12 -4.63 -13.47
CA GLU A 86 14.85 -5.75 -12.86
C GLU A 86 15.43 -5.41 -11.48
N ALA A 87 15.90 -4.17 -11.30
CA ALA A 87 16.57 -3.76 -10.06
C ALA A 87 15.61 -3.13 -9.04
N PHE A 88 14.46 -2.62 -9.50
CA PHE A 88 13.48 -1.96 -8.64
C PHE A 88 13.03 -2.78 -7.42
N PRO A 89 12.72 -4.09 -7.52
CA PRO A 89 12.32 -4.88 -6.36
C PRO A 89 13.39 -4.97 -5.26
N TYR A 90 14.65 -4.73 -5.59
CA TYR A 90 15.78 -4.83 -4.67
C TYR A 90 16.29 -3.47 -4.18
N THR A 91 15.56 -2.39 -4.48
CA THR A 91 16.00 -1.00 -4.21
C THR A 91 16.40 -0.79 -2.74
N ARG A 92 15.65 -1.34 -1.79
CA ARG A 92 15.93 -1.23 -0.36
C ARG A 92 17.20 -1.98 0.08
N LEU A 93 17.50 -3.11 -0.56
CA LEU A 93 18.72 -3.88 -0.27
C LEU A 93 19.97 -3.17 -0.79
N MET A 94 19.82 -2.38 -1.85
CA MET A 94 20.87 -1.51 -2.38
C MET A 94 21.02 -0.19 -1.59
N GLY A 95 20.33 -0.03 -0.46
CA GLY A 95 20.43 1.16 0.38
C GLY A 95 19.73 2.40 -0.20
N ALA A 96 18.73 2.22 -1.06
CA ALA A 96 17.97 3.31 -1.68
C ALA A 96 16.46 3.19 -1.40
N GLY A 97 15.65 4.13 -1.93
CA GLY A 97 14.19 4.04 -1.84
C GLY A 97 13.60 4.65 -0.57
N ASP A 98 14.29 5.58 0.09
CA ASP A 98 13.81 6.23 1.31
C ASP A 98 12.56 7.07 1.08
N GLU A 99 12.39 7.61 -0.11
CA GLU A 99 11.16 8.20 -0.65
C GLU A 99 9.96 7.26 -0.61
N LEU A 100 10.17 5.93 -0.62
CA LEU A 100 9.10 4.94 -0.55
C LEU A 100 8.67 4.60 0.88
N ASN A 101 9.28 5.21 1.91
CA ASN A 101 8.93 4.92 3.29
C ASN A 101 7.46 5.31 3.57
N HIS A 102 6.66 4.37 4.06
CA HIS A 102 5.25 4.58 4.40
C HIS A 102 5.05 5.70 5.43
N SER A 103 6.05 6.01 6.26
CA SER A 103 6.00 7.14 7.19
C SER A 103 5.80 8.49 6.49
N LYS A 104 6.15 8.59 5.20
CA LYS A 104 5.96 9.80 4.40
C LYS A 104 4.54 9.98 3.87
N PHE A 105 3.71 8.93 3.96
CA PHE A 105 2.34 8.85 3.43
C PHE A 105 1.36 8.23 4.46
N PRO A 106 1.28 8.77 5.68
CA PRO A 106 0.62 8.11 6.80
C PRO A 106 -0.88 7.88 6.59
N ASP A 107 -1.60 8.82 5.95
CA ASP A 107 -3.05 8.73 5.75
C ASP A 107 -3.37 7.65 4.71
N LEU A 108 -2.62 7.62 3.62
CA LEU A 108 -2.75 6.59 2.59
C LEU A 108 -2.40 5.20 3.13
N TYR A 109 -1.29 5.09 3.87
CA TYR A 109 -0.88 3.83 4.49
C TYR A 109 -1.96 3.31 5.44
N TYR A 110 -2.50 4.17 6.29
CA TYR A 110 -3.60 3.81 7.19
C TYR A 110 -4.80 3.23 6.41
N CYS A 111 -5.23 3.91 5.35
CA CYS A 111 -6.36 3.47 4.53
C CYS A 111 -6.10 2.13 3.85
N ALA A 112 -4.93 1.98 3.21
CA ALA A 112 -4.56 0.75 2.51
C ALA A 112 -4.53 -0.44 3.46
N ILE A 113 -3.94 -0.29 4.65
CA ILE A 113 -3.88 -1.35 5.64
C ILE A 113 -5.27 -1.68 6.19
N SER A 114 -6.11 -0.68 6.42
CA SER A 114 -7.49 -0.90 6.88
C SER A 114 -8.32 -1.67 5.85
N TYR A 115 -8.19 -1.32 4.57
CA TYR A 115 -8.85 -2.02 3.46
C TYR A 115 -8.36 -3.47 3.33
N TYR A 116 -7.05 -3.72 3.24
CA TYR A 116 -6.57 -5.09 3.06
C TYR A 116 -6.80 -5.97 4.29
N LYS A 117 -6.86 -5.39 5.49
CA LYS A 117 -7.30 -6.13 6.68
C LYS A 117 -8.78 -6.49 6.62
N SER A 118 -9.65 -5.58 6.16
CA SER A 118 -11.09 -5.85 6.12
C SER A 118 -11.46 -6.95 5.12
N ILE A 119 -10.70 -7.10 4.04
CA ILE A 119 -10.87 -8.19 3.06
C ILE A 119 -10.03 -9.45 3.39
N GLY A 120 -9.34 -9.49 4.53
CA GLY A 120 -8.54 -10.65 4.96
C GLY A 120 -7.27 -10.91 4.14
N ALA A 121 -6.84 -9.97 3.29
CA ALA A 121 -5.65 -10.11 2.46
C ALA A 121 -4.35 -9.92 3.25
N ILE A 122 -4.40 -9.23 4.39
CA ILE A 122 -3.27 -9.07 5.32
C ILE A 122 -3.75 -9.21 6.78
N GLY A 123 -2.84 -9.60 7.68
CA GLY A 123 -3.13 -9.71 9.13
C GLY A 123 -3.21 -11.13 9.70
N GLY A 124 -2.84 -12.15 8.91
CA GLY A 124 -2.64 -13.55 9.37
C GLY A 124 -1.20 -13.85 9.86
N ARG A 125 -0.72 -15.09 9.66
CA ARG A 125 0.64 -15.54 10.04
C ARG A 125 1.78 -14.73 9.40
N ASP A 126 1.53 -14.09 8.25
CA ASP A 126 2.57 -13.54 7.36
C ASP A 126 2.95 -12.08 7.59
N GLY A 127 2.43 -11.42 8.63
CA GLY A 127 2.97 -10.12 9.03
C GLY A 127 2.07 -9.27 9.91
N LYS A 128 2.69 -8.69 10.95
CA LYS A 128 2.11 -7.62 11.78
C LYS A 128 2.16 -6.30 11.02
N PHE A 129 1.30 -6.14 10.02
CA PHE A 129 1.00 -4.81 9.51
C PHE A 129 0.22 -4.06 10.58
N VAL A 130 0.83 -3.06 11.20
CA VAL A 130 0.19 -2.22 12.20
C VAL A 130 -0.28 -0.94 11.50
N LYS A 131 -1.46 -0.44 11.90
CA LYS A 131 -1.87 0.93 11.54
C LYS A 131 -0.76 1.87 12.02
N SER A 132 -0.41 2.88 11.23
CA SER A 132 0.68 3.79 11.59
C SER A 132 0.49 4.33 13.02
N SER A 133 1.56 4.31 13.83
CA SER A 133 1.60 5.07 15.08
C SER A 133 1.99 6.53 14.85
N LEU A 134 2.35 6.90 13.61
CA LEU A 134 2.59 8.28 13.23
C LEU A 134 1.25 9.00 13.14
N GLU A 135 1.24 10.26 13.54
CA GLU A 135 0.07 11.13 13.44
C GLU A 135 -0.39 11.20 11.97
N THR A 136 -1.56 10.62 11.72
CA THR A 136 -2.32 10.88 10.50
C THR A 136 -2.76 12.35 10.54
N ARG A 137 -2.73 13.04 9.40
CA ARG A 137 -3.26 14.41 9.31
C ARG A 137 -4.78 14.42 9.34
N THR A 138 -5.39 13.30 8.94
CA THR A 138 -6.83 13.09 8.99
C THR A 138 -7.17 12.22 10.20
N GLU A 139 -8.26 12.54 10.90
CA GLU A 139 -8.71 11.72 12.02
C GLU A 139 -9.02 10.28 11.58
N ALA A 140 -8.58 9.30 12.37
CA ALA A 140 -8.78 7.88 12.09
C ALA A 140 -10.27 7.51 11.93
N SER A 141 -11.17 8.18 12.65
CA SER A 141 -12.62 8.03 12.57
C SER A 141 -13.17 8.38 11.18
N VAL A 142 -12.65 9.44 10.56
CA VAL A 142 -13.01 9.90 9.22
C VAL A 142 -12.48 8.93 8.17
N LEU A 143 -11.21 8.51 8.29
CA LEU A 143 -10.61 7.52 7.39
C LEU A 143 -11.40 6.20 7.42
N ASP A 144 -11.71 5.69 8.60
CA ASP A 144 -12.50 4.47 8.78
C ASP A 144 -13.92 4.61 8.20
N LYS A 145 -14.54 5.80 8.35
CA LYS A 145 -15.86 6.10 7.75
C LYS A 145 -15.82 5.97 6.23
N TYR A 146 -14.86 6.61 5.55
CA TYR A 146 -14.79 6.54 4.09
C TYR A 146 -14.40 5.16 3.56
N CYS A 147 -13.54 4.43 4.29
CA CYS A 147 -13.27 3.02 3.98
C CYS A 147 -14.54 2.14 4.06
N LYS A 148 -15.47 2.43 4.99
CA LYS A 148 -16.75 1.73 5.13
C LYS A 148 -17.83 2.21 4.14
N ILE A 149 -17.83 3.50 3.82
CA ILE A 149 -18.77 4.06 2.83
C ILE A 149 -18.52 3.43 1.45
N ALA A 150 -17.26 3.17 1.08
CA ALA A 150 -16.94 2.42 -0.14
C ALA A 150 -17.69 1.08 -0.23
N ALA A 151 -17.84 0.37 0.90
CA ALA A 151 -18.54 -0.91 0.95
C ALA A 151 -20.08 -0.78 0.95
N THR A 152 -20.61 0.36 1.40
CA THR A 152 -22.06 0.53 1.62
C THR A 152 -22.73 1.48 0.63
N GLY A 153 -22.01 2.37 -0.05
CA GLY A 153 -22.53 3.34 -1.02
C GLY A 153 -23.48 4.40 -0.44
N SER A 154 -23.52 4.57 0.88
CA SER A 154 -24.46 5.48 1.56
C SER A 154 -23.77 6.78 2.00
N GLY A 155 -24.38 7.94 1.72
CA GLY A 155 -23.93 9.24 2.26
C GLY A 155 -22.90 9.99 1.40
N ILE A 156 -22.76 9.65 0.12
CA ILE A 156 -21.94 10.37 -0.86
C ILE A 156 -22.83 11.34 -1.63
N SER A 157 -22.41 12.60 -1.78
CA SER A 157 -23.09 13.57 -2.68
C SER A 157 -22.59 13.42 -4.12
N GLU A 158 -23.33 13.95 -5.10
CA GLU A 158 -22.89 13.93 -6.50
C GLU A 158 -21.55 14.66 -6.72
N SER A 159 -21.32 15.76 -5.99
CA SER A 159 -20.02 16.44 -5.98
C SER A 159 -18.88 15.53 -5.51
N HIS A 160 -19.07 14.78 -4.42
CA HIS A 160 -18.07 13.83 -3.94
C HIS A 160 -17.83 12.69 -4.92
N LEU A 161 -18.88 12.23 -5.63
CA LEU A 161 -18.75 11.19 -6.64
C LEU A 161 -17.89 11.67 -7.82
N ASN A 162 -18.12 12.89 -8.30
CA ASN A 162 -17.32 13.48 -9.38
C ASN A 162 -15.86 13.69 -8.97
N THR A 163 -15.63 14.22 -7.76
CA THR A 163 -14.28 14.36 -7.20
C THR A 163 -13.58 13.00 -7.08
N TRP A 164 -14.28 11.98 -6.59
CA TRP A 164 -13.73 10.64 -6.46
C TRP A 164 -13.30 10.08 -7.81
N MET A 165 -14.17 10.13 -8.83
CA MET A 165 -13.88 9.59 -10.16
C MET A 165 -12.68 10.30 -10.79
N ALA A 166 -12.61 11.63 -10.69
CA ALA A 166 -11.48 12.41 -11.18
C ALA A 166 -10.17 12.01 -10.47
N ASN A 167 -10.20 11.94 -9.14
CA ASN A 167 -9.03 11.60 -8.34
C ASN A 167 -8.57 10.15 -8.57
N ALA A 168 -9.50 9.20 -8.70
CA ALA A 168 -9.18 7.81 -9.01
C ALA A 168 -8.51 7.69 -10.39
N ALA A 169 -9.04 8.37 -11.42
CA ALA A 169 -8.43 8.38 -12.74
C ALA A 169 -7.00 8.97 -12.73
N GLU A 170 -6.78 10.06 -11.98
CA GLU A 170 -5.47 10.70 -11.86
C GLU A 170 -4.40 9.74 -11.30
N VAL A 171 -4.75 8.98 -10.26
CA VAL A 171 -3.81 8.02 -9.65
C VAL A 171 -3.79 6.67 -10.37
N GLY A 172 -4.49 6.52 -11.49
CA GLY A 172 -4.54 5.28 -12.27
C GLY A 172 -5.34 4.16 -11.58
N GLY A 173 -6.26 4.54 -10.70
CA GLY A 173 -7.21 3.65 -10.07
C GLY A 173 -8.35 3.29 -11.03
N HIS A 174 -8.78 2.04 -10.97
CA HIS A 174 -9.99 1.60 -11.65
C HIS A 174 -11.17 1.69 -10.69
N VAL A 175 -12.18 2.46 -11.06
CA VAL A 175 -13.45 2.49 -10.34
C VAL A 175 -14.38 1.45 -10.96
N ASP A 176 -14.79 0.46 -10.16
CA ASP A 176 -15.72 -0.57 -10.59
C ASP A 176 -17.07 0.05 -11.01
N GLU A 177 -17.51 -0.28 -12.22
CA GLU A 177 -18.75 0.24 -12.80
C GLU A 177 -20.00 -0.25 -12.05
N GLU A 178 -19.94 -1.42 -11.42
CA GLU A 178 -21.01 -1.90 -10.54
C GLU A 178 -21.12 -1.05 -9.28
N ASP A 179 -19.99 -0.67 -8.68
CA ASP A 179 -19.98 0.15 -7.48
C ASP A 179 -20.44 1.58 -7.79
N LEU A 180 -20.06 2.12 -8.94
CA LEU A 180 -20.63 3.37 -9.48
C LEU A 180 -22.15 3.28 -9.67
N LYS A 181 -22.66 2.18 -10.25
CA LYS A 181 -24.09 1.96 -10.44
C LYS A 181 -24.83 1.87 -9.10
N LYS A 182 -24.26 1.19 -8.09
CA LYS A 182 -24.84 1.10 -6.74
C LYS A 182 -24.94 2.49 -6.09
N VAL A 183 -23.88 3.29 -6.16
CA VAL A 183 -23.85 4.66 -5.59
C VAL A 183 -24.87 5.56 -6.31
N ARG A 184 -24.89 5.56 -7.65
CA ARG A 184 -25.84 6.37 -8.44
C ARG A 184 -27.30 6.01 -8.18
N ARG A 185 -27.63 4.71 -8.07
CA ARG A 185 -29.00 4.27 -7.74
C ARG A 185 -29.46 4.78 -6.37
N LYS A 186 -28.57 4.81 -5.39
CA LYS A 186 -28.88 5.33 -4.04
C LYS A 186 -29.04 6.85 -4.01
N LEU A 187 -28.23 7.56 -4.79
CA LEU A 187 -28.37 9.01 -4.98
C LEU A 187 -29.73 9.37 -5.58
N LYS A 188 -30.15 8.64 -6.63
CA LYS A 188 -31.43 8.90 -7.30
C LYS A 188 -32.63 8.73 -6.36
N ARG A 189 -32.67 7.65 -5.57
CA ARG A 189 -33.75 7.39 -4.61
C ARG A 189 -33.89 8.50 -3.57
N LYS A 190 -32.78 9.02 -3.05
CA LYS A 190 -32.81 10.13 -2.09
C LYS A 190 -33.38 11.43 -2.68
N HIS A 191 -33.17 11.65 -3.98
CA HIS A 191 -33.70 12.83 -4.65
C HIS A 191 -35.22 12.70 -4.87
N GLU A 192 -35.68 11.50 -5.24
CA GLU A 192 -37.10 11.18 -5.37
C GLU A 192 -37.81 11.32 -4.01
N ASP A 193 -37.23 10.80 -2.92
CA ASP A 193 -37.79 10.92 -1.56
C ASP A 193 -37.83 12.38 -1.04
N SER A 194 -37.00 13.30 -1.58
CA SER A 194 -36.95 14.70 -1.17
C SER A 194 -37.86 15.64 -1.97
N GLU A 195 -38.41 15.16 -3.09
CA GLU A 195 -39.38 15.91 -3.90
C GLU A 195 -40.83 15.69 -3.44
N ASP A 196 -41.06 14.67 -2.59
CA ASP A 196 -42.37 14.29 -2.03
C ASP A 196 -42.62 14.85 -0.60
N GLU A 197 -41.68 15.62 -0.03
CA GLU A 197 -41.80 16.35 1.26
C GLU A 197 -42.00 17.87 1.07
#